data_AF-A0A8T2GNZ8-F1
#
_entry.id   AF-A0A8T2GNZ8-F1
#
_cell.length_a   1.000
_cell.length_b   1.000
_cell.length_c   1.000
_cell.angle_alpha   90.00
_cell.angle_beta   90.00
_cell.angle_gamma   90.00
#
_symmetry.space_group_name_H-M   'P 1'
#
loop_
_entity.id
_entity.type
_entity.pdbx_description
1 polymer ?
#
loop_
_entity_poly.entity_id
_entity_poly.type
_entity_poly.pdbx_seq_one_letter_code
_entity_poly.pdbx_strand_id
1 'polypeptide(L)'
;MATTHAVMGVIRSVMPAFRNKNDKIAFVVHASLAVSGFILTSTGRPAFAHDALSSSTTQCLVGIEGWNEFDEEYAFVYKCPVKRYLVKCLAMNDKLLVDAIAEDGKEFGHLQIEVGNYIDESGEEGDYDTQFKNFDKLVTELKSEILCKLNTVSTTTKSSSETK
;
A
#
# COMPACT_ATOMS: atom_id res chain seq x y z
N MET A 1 -9.09 1.30 10.91
CA MET A 1 -7.70 0.99 10.49
C MET A 1 -7.63 -0.47 10.11
N ALA A 2 -6.72 -0.83 9.20
CA ALA A 2 -6.51 -2.19 8.73
C ALA A 2 -6.50 -3.25 9.86
N THR A 3 -7.29 -4.30 9.67
CA THR A 3 -7.27 -5.53 10.47
C THR A 3 -6.93 -6.68 9.54
N THR A 4 -6.30 -7.73 10.08
CA THR A 4 -5.86 -8.90 9.30
C THR A 4 -6.98 -9.50 8.45
N HIS A 5 -8.15 -9.71 9.05
CA HIS A 5 -9.33 -10.27 8.36
C HIS A 5 -9.81 -9.40 7.21
N ALA A 6 -9.80 -8.07 7.38
CA ALA A 6 -10.23 -7.15 6.33
C ALA A 6 -9.21 -7.06 5.20
N VAL A 7 -7.90 -7.08 5.52
CA VAL A 7 -6.83 -7.11 4.52
C VAL A 7 -6.91 -8.39 3.69
N MET A 8 -7.04 -9.56 4.34
CA MET A 8 -7.23 -10.83 3.64
C MET A 8 -8.53 -10.84 2.81
N GLY A 9 -9.60 -10.23 3.33
CA GLY A 9 -10.86 -10.06 2.60
C GLY A 9 -10.67 -9.32 1.28
N VAL A 10 -9.89 -8.23 1.27
CA VAL A 10 -9.58 -7.49 0.04
C VAL A 10 -8.77 -8.34 -0.94
N ILE A 11 -7.75 -9.06 -0.46
CA ILE A 11 -6.94 -9.96 -1.30
C ILE A 11 -7.84 -10.99 -1.99
N ARG A 12 -8.68 -11.67 -1.21
CA ARG A 12 -9.65 -12.66 -1.74
C ARG A 12 -10.70 -12.04 -2.67
N SER A 13 -11.08 -10.78 -2.46
CA SER A 13 -12.10 -10.12 -3.30
C SER A 13 -11.53 -9.68 -4.65
N VAL A 14 -10.28 -9.22 -4.66
CA VAL A 14 -9.60 -8.79 -5.88
C VAL A 14 -9.02 -9.97 -6.66
N MET A 15 -8.65 -11.05 -5.96
CA MET A 15 -7.99 -12.22 -6.54
C MET A 15 -6.78 -11.85 -7.42
N PRO A 16 -5.77 -11.13 -6.88
CA PRO A 16 -4.62 -10.73 -7.67
C PRO A 16 -3.81 -11.95 -8.13
N ALA A 17 -3.29 -11.85 -9.35
CA ALA A 17 -2.29 -12.79 -9.86
C ALA A 17 -0.90 -12.40 -9.33
N PHE A 18 -0.26 -13.28 -8.56
CA PHE A 18 1.07 -13.05 -8.02
C PHE A 18 2.12 -13.75 -8.89
N ARG A 19 3.06 -12.98 -9.44
CA ARG A 19 4.18 -13.50 -10.26
C ARG A 19 5.33 -14.00 -9.40
N ASN A 20 5.51 -13.40 -8.22
CA ASN A 20 6.61 -13.69 -7.32
C ASN A 20 6.23 -13.39 -5.85
N LYS A 21 7.18 -13.59 -4.94
CA LYS A 21 6.98 -13.37 -3.50
C LYS A 21 6.81 -11.89 -3.13
N ASN A 22 7.44 -10.99 -3.89
CA ASN A 22 7.38 -9.55 -3.67
C ASN A 22 6.00 -9.01 -4.04
N ASP A 23 5.40 -9.52 -5.12
CA ASP A 23 4.01 -9.22 -5.52
C ASP A 23 3.06 -9.45 -4.34
N LYS A 24 3.19 -10.61 -3.66
CA LYS A 24 2.36 -10.94 -2.49
C LYS A 24 2.43 -9.86 -1.42
N ILE A 25 3.64 -9.47 -1.00
CA ILE A 25 3.83 -8.45 0.05
C ILE A 25 3.40 -7.05 -0.42
N ALA A 26 3.76 -6.64 -1.64
CA ALA A 26 3.36 -5.36 -2.20
C ALA A 26 1.83 -5.22 -2.29
N PHE A 27 1.13 -6.32 -2.58
CA PHE A 27 -0.33 -6.32 -2.59
C PHE A 27 -0.93 -6.23 -1.18
N VAL A 28 -0.29 -6.83 -0.16
CA VAL A 28 -0.68 -6.64 1.24
C VAL A 28 -0.55 -5.18 1.67
N VAL A 29 0.48 -4.46 1.19
CA VAL A 29 0.60 -3.01 1.36
C VAL A 29 -0.63 -2.31 0.76
N HIS A 30 -0.97 -2.59 -0.50
CA HIS A 30 -2.15 -2.02 -1.14
C HIS A 30 -3.45 -2.28 -0.36
N ALA A 31 -3.72 -3.54 -0.03
CA ALA A 31 -4.90 -3.94 0.71
C ALA A 31 -4.98 -3.25 2.09
N SER A 32 -3.84 -3.07 2.77
CA SER A 32 -3.77 -2.37 4.06
C SER A 32 -4.14 -0.89 3.96
N LEU A 33 -3.72 -0.21 2.89
CA LEU A 33 -4.14 1.17 2.62
C LEU A 33 -5.62 1.24 2.23
N ALA A 34 -6.08 0.37 1.34
CA ALA A 34 -7.48 0.34 0.90
C ALA A 34 -8.46 0.15 2.07
N VAL A 35 -8.21 -0.84 2.95
CA VAL A 35 -9.03 -1.08 4.16
C VAL A 35 -8.97 0.10 5.13
N SER A 36 -7.89 0.88 5.10
CA SER A 36 -7.75 2.07 5.94
C SER A 36 -8.43 3.32 5.36
N GLY A 37 -9.16 3.18 4.24
CA GLY A 37 -9.98 4.25 3.64
C GLY A 37 -9.22 5.13 2.65
N PHE A 38 -8.02 4.71 2.22
CA PHE A 38 -7.27 5.40 1.18
C PHE A 38 -7.81 4.99 -0.19
N ILE A 39 -8.06 5.98 -1.06
CA ILE A 39 -8.60 5.79 -2.40
C ILE A 39 -7.45 5.68 -3.38
N LEU A 40 -7.28 4.53 -4.03
CA LEU A 40 -6.28 4.34 -5.08
C LEU A 40 -6.65 5.17 -6.32
N THR A 41 -5.72 6.00 -6.81
CA THR A 41 -5.92 6.86 -7.98
C THR A 41 -4.94 6.59 -9.12
N SER A 42 -3.82 5.91 -8.85
CA SER A 42 -2.86 5.47 -9.87
C SER A 42 -2.07 4.27 -9.36
N THR A 43 -1.71 3.36 -10.26
CA THR A 43 -0.78 2.24 -10.02
C THR A 43 0.08 2.01 -11.26
N GLY A 44 1.15 1.22 -11.19
CA GLY A 44 2.04 0.94 -12.34
C GLY A 44 2.69 2.22 -12.90
N ARG A 45 2.94 2.30 -14.22
CA ARG A 45 3.59 3.46 -14.87
C ARG A 45 2.97 4.81 -14.49
N PRO A 46 1.63 4.97 -14.47
CA PRO A 46 1.01 6.22 -14.02
C PRO A 46 1.44 6.67 -12.62
N ALA A 47 1.70 5.73 -11.70
CA ALA A 47 2.16 6.06 -10.35
C ALA A 47 3.65 6.43 -10.27
N PHE A 48 4.45 6.07 -11.28
CA PHE A 48 5.85 6.47 -11.42
C PHE A 48 6.05 7.79 -12.18
N ALA A 49 4.98 8.35 -12.76
CA ALA A 49 5.06 9.61 -13.48
C ALA A 49 5.49 10.76 -12.56
N HIS A 50 6.25 11.72 -13.08
CA HIS A 50 6.75 12.85 -12.29
C HIS A 50 5.62 13.71 -11.69
N ASP A 51 4.49 13.78 -12.38
CA ASP A 51 3.29 14.50 -12.02
C ASP A 51 2.22 13.62 -11.35
N ALA A 52 2.56 12.38 -10.95
CA ALA A 52 1.62 11.42 -10.38
C ALA A 52 0.90 11.95 -9.13
N LEU A 53 1.54 12.84 -8.37
CA LEU A 53 0.96 13.50 -7.19
C LEU A 53 0.24 14.83 -7.52
N SER A 54 0.56 15.45 -8.66
CA SER A 54 0.08 16.77 -9.06
C SER A 54 -1.28 16.76 -9.77
N SER A 55 -1.87 15.58 -10.00
CA SER A 55 -3.09 15.43 -10.80
C SER A 55 -4.33 16.08 -10.15
N SER A 56 -5.26 16.57 -10.98
CA SER A 56 -6.48 17.26 -10.55
C SER A 56 -7.36 16.44 -9.59
N THR A 57 -8.15 17.12 -8.77
CA THR A 57 -9.09 16.59 -7.75
C THR A 57 -10.11 15.56 -8.30
N THR A 58 -10.23 15.46 -9.62
CA THR A 58 -11.16 14.63 -10.40
C THR A 58 -10.67 13.23 -10.77
N GLN A 59 -9.48 12.80 -10.33
CA GLN A 59 -9.00 11.45 -10.65
C GLN A 59 -9.96 10.38 -10.13
N CYS A 60 -10.48 9.56 -11.06
CA CYS A 60 -11.41 8.47 -10.78
C CYS A 60 -10.71 7.35 -10.00
N LEU A 61 -11.47 6.58 -9.22
CA LEU A 61 -11.00 5.33 -8.65
C LEU A 61 -10.45 4.45 -9.77
N VAL A 62 -9.23 3.96 -9.61
CA VAL A 62 -8.62 2.99 -10.54
C VAL A 62 -8.65 1.60 -9.93
N GLY A 63 -8.71 0.58 -10.78
CA GLY A 63 -8.47 -0.79 -10.36
C GLY A 63 -6.98 -1.05 -10.12
N ILE A 64 -6.64 -2.32 -10.02
CA ILE A 64 -5.27 -2.78 -9.81
C ILE A 64 -4.54 -3.06 -11.13
N GLU A 65 -5.05 -2.65 -12.29
CA GLU A 65 -4.44 -3.02 -13.58
C GLU A 65 -3.00 -2.49 -13.70
N GLY A 66 -2.06 -3.36 -14.06
CA GLY A 66 -0.65 -3.00 -14.26
C GLY A 66 0.16 -2.77 -12.98
N TRP A 67 -0.41 -3.03 -11.79
CA TRP A 67 0.25 -2.76 -10.51
C TRP A 67 1.60 -3.49 -10.31
N ASN A 68 1.73 -4.67 -10.89
CA ASN A 68 2.91 -5.52 -10.87
C ASN A 68 3.49 -5.66 -12.29
N GLU A 69 3.57 -4.60 -13.09
CA GLU A 69 4.17 -4.72 -14.43
C GLU A 69 5.70 -4.71 -14.41
N PHE A 70 6.32 -4.16 -13.36
CA PHE A 70 7.77 -4.12 -13.15
C PHE A 70 8.17 -5.21 -12.15
N ASP A 71 9.35 -5.80 -12.34
CA ASP A 71 9.74 -7.01 -11.57
C ASP A 71 10.16 -6.71 -10.14
N GLU A 72 10.73 -5.54 -9.89
CA GLU A 72 11.34 -5.17 -8.61
C GLU A 72 10.76 -3.88 -8.01
N GLU A 73 9.83 -3.23 -8.70
CA GLU A 73 9.28 -1.95 -8.29
C GLU A 73 7.75 -1.93 -8.37
N TYR A 74 7.13 -1.37 -7.34
CA TYR A 74 5.69 -1.17 -7.26
C TYR A 74 5.42 0.26 -6.83
N ALA A 75 4.40 0.88 -7.42
CA ALA A 75 3.99 2.21 -7.05
C ALA A 75 2.47 2.31 -7.02
N PHE A 76 1.98 3.00 -5.98
CA PHE A 76 0.57 3.24 -5.76
C PHE A 76 0.38 4.68 -5.30
N VAL A 77 -0.48 5.43 -5.97
CA VAL A 77 -0.89 6.76 -5.53
C VAL A 77 -2.24 6.66 -4.86
N TYR A 78 -2.32 7.17 -3.64
CA TYR A 78 -3.53 7.21 -2.85
C TYR A 78 -3.97 8.63 -2.56
N LYS A 79 -5.28 8.82 -2.52
CA LYS A 79 -5.94 10.02 -2.01
C LYS A 79 -6.58 9.72 -0.65
N CYS A 80 -6.35 10.61 0.30
CA CYS A 80 -7.04 10.67 1.59
C CYS A 80 -7.56 12.10 1.74
N PRO A 81 -8.88 12.34 1.87
CA PRO A 81 -9.69 13.42 1.28
C PRO A 81 -9.01 14.68 0.69
N VAL A 82 -8.02 15.26 1.37
CA VAL A 82 -7.31 16.49 1.01
C VAL A 82 -5.88 16.25 0.49
N LYS A 83 -5.22 15.16 0.88
CA LYS A 83 -3.80 14.87 0.61
C LYS A 83 -3.62 13.66 -0.29
N ARG A 84 -2.53 13.66 -1.04
CA ARG A 84 -2.07 12.51 -1.82
C ARG A 84 -0.76 11.96 -1.28
N TYR A 85 -0.62 10.65 -1.42
CA TYR A 85 0.56 9.92 -1.00
C TYR A 85 0.95 8.93 -2.08
N LEU A 86 2.22 8.93 -2.44
CA LEU A 86 2.85 7.89 -3.23
C LEU A 86 3.39 6.84 -2.27
N VAL A 87 2.98 5.60 -2.42
CA VAL A 87 3.56 4.45 -1.73
C VAL A 87 4.36 3.64 -2.74
N LYS A 88 5.68 3.65 -2.58
CA LYS A 88 6.60 2.85 -3.39
C LYS A 88 7.01 1.60 -2.62
N CYS A 89 7.09 0.48 -3.33
CA CYS A 89 7.73 -0.73 -2.83
C CYS A 89 8.91 -1.07 -3.76
N LEU A 90 10.10 -1.26 -3.21
CA LEU A 90 11.30 -1.63 -3.94
C LEU A 90 11.84 -2.96 -3.39
N ALA A 91 11.96 -3.95 -4.26
CA ALA A 91 12.56 -5.23 -3.92
C ALA A 91 14.10 -5.09 -3.94
N MET A 92 14.76 -5.51 -2.86
CA MET A 92 16.21 -5.48 -2.76
C MET A 92 16.70 -6.57 -1.80
N ASN A 93 17.51 -7.52 -2.30
CA ASN A 93 18.18 -8.57 -1.50
C ASN A 93 17.23 -9.25 -0.49
N ASP A 94 16.19 -9.90 -1.01
CA ASP A 94 15.12 -10.61 -0.27
C ASP A 94 14.23 -9.74 0.65
N LYS A 95 14.42 -8.43 0.61
CA LYS A 95 13.59 -7.46 1.31
C LYS A 95 12.72 -6.67 0.35
N LEU A 96 11.57 -6.24 0.85
CA LEU A 96 10.75 -5.23 0.22
C LEU A 96 10.80 -3.96 1.08
N LEU A 97 11.41 -2.90 0.52
CA LEU A 97 11.43 -1.58 1.12
C LEU A 97 10.12 -0.86 0.76
N VAL A 98 9.40 -0.36 1.75
CA VAL A 98 8.11 0.33 1.56
C VAL A 98 8.28 1.76 2.04
N ASP A 99 8.14 2.71 1.11
CA ASP A 99 8.25 4.14 1.36
C ASP A 99 6.93 4.83 1.08
N ALA A 100 6.49 5.68 1.99
CA ALA A 100 5.29 6.51 1.83
C ALA A 100 5.68 7.99 1.79
N ILE A 101 5.42 8.64 0.66
CA ILE A 101 5.90 9.98 0.31
C ILE A 101 4.69 10.88 0.00
N ALA A 102 4.67 12.10 0.53
CA ALA A 102 3.63 13.07 0.23
C ALA A 102 3.95 13.94 -1.00
N GLU A 103 2.97 14.73 -1.44
CA GLU A 103 3.09 15.65 -2.59
C GLU A 103 4.23 16.67 -2.48
N ASP A 104 4.58 17.08 -1.25
CA ASP A 104 5.71 17.98 -0.98
C ASP A 104 7.08 17.27 -0.95
N GLY A 105 7.11 15.98 -1.30
CA GLY A 105 8.31 15.14 -1.29
C GLY A 105 8.72 14.66 0.11
N LYS A 106 7.96 14.99 1.16
CA LYS A 106 8.25 14.54 2.51
C LYS A 106 7.96 13.05 2.67
N GLU A 107 8.92 12.31 3.18
CA GLU A 107 8.76 10.93 3.59
C GLU A 107 8.03 10.84 4.95
N PHE A 108 6.95 10.05 4.99
CA PHE A 108 6.11 9.87 6.16
C PHE A 108 6.27 8.49 6.81
N GLY A 109 6.78 7.51 6.09
CA GLY A 109 6.99 6.17 6.62
C GLY A 109 7.93 5.38 5.73
N HIS A 110 8.79 4.61 6.39
CA HIS A 110 9.71 3.65 5.79
C HIS A 110 9.59 2.35 6.57
N LEU A 111 9.50 1.23 5.86
CA LEU A 111 9.49 -0.10 6.45
C LEU A 111 10.29 -1.04 5.56
N GLN A 112 11.18 -1.84 6.17
CA GLN A 112 11.90 -2.91 5.48
C GLN A 112 11.28 -4.25 5.86
N ILE A 113 10.75 -4.97 4.89
CA ILE A 113 10.05 -6.23 5.10
C ILE A 113 10.93 -7.36 4.58
N GLU A 114 11.35 -8.25 5.46
CA GLU A 114 12.02 -9.50 5.07
C GLU A 114 10.99 -10.48 4.49
N VAL A 115 10.99 -10.66 3.18
CA VAL A 115 9.90 -11.34 2.45
C VAL A 115 9.77 -12.80 2.90
N GLY A 116 10.90 -13.47 3.12
CA GLY A 116 10.93 -14.87 3.59
C GLY A 116 10.26 -15.11 4.95
N ASN A 117 10.07 -14.07 5.77
CA ASN A 117 9.41 -14.19 7.07
C ASN A 117 7.88 -14.27 6.97
N TYR A 118 7.31 -13.88 5.83
CA TYR A 118 5.87 -13.73 5.66
C TYR A 118 5.27 -14.59 4.55
N ILE A 119 6.09 -15.13 3.66
CA ILE A 119 5.63 -16.03 2.60
C ILE A 119 5.72 -17.49 3.06
N ASP A 120 4.63 -18.21 2.84
CA ASP A 120 4.62 -19.67 2.89
C ASP A 120 4.69 -20.20 1.44
N GLU A 121 5.80 -20.86 1.12
CA GLU A 121 6.03 -21.45 -0.21
C GLU A 121 5.26 -22.75 -0.43
N SER A 122 4.78 -23.37 0.65
CA SER A 122 3.96 -24.58 0.58
C SER A 122 2.47 -24.29 0.34
N GLY A 123 2.09 -23.01 0.37
CA GLY A 123 0.71 -22.57 0.16
C GLY A 123 0.19 -22.88 -1.24
N GLU A 124 -1.08 -23.27 -1.30
CA GLU A 124 -1.75 -23.64 -2.54
C GLU A 124 -2.06 -22.39 -3.39
N GLU A 125 -1.85 -22.51 -4.70
CA GLU A 125 -2.25 -21.47 -5.65
C GLU A 125 -3.78 -21.33 -5.64
N GLY A 126 -4.27 -20.10 -5.52
CA GLY A 126 -5.71 -19.81 -5.39
C GLY A 126 -6.26 -19.83 -3.95
N ASP A 127 -5.57 -20.46 -2.99
CA ASP A 127 -5.88 -20.32 -1.56
C ASP A 127 -4.94 -19.31 -0.89
N TYR A 128 -5.37 -18.05 -0.84
CA TYR A 128 -4.57 -16.96 -0.29
C TYR A 128 -4.20 -17.14 1.18
N ASP A 129 -4.97 -17.85 2.00
CA ASP A 129 -4.71 -17.98 3.42
C ASP A 129 -3.49 -18.86 3.70
N THR A 130 -3.26 -19.84 2.83
CA THR A 130 -2.13 -20.75 2.95
C THR A 130 -0.83 -20.17 2.38
N GLN A 131 -0.89 -19.06 1.65
CA GLN A 131 0.26 -18.43 1.00
C GLN A 131 1.06 -17.49 1.91
N PHE A 132 0.53 -17.18 3.09
CA PHE A 132 1.16 -16.28 4.06
C PHE A 132 1.35 -16.97 5.41
N LYS A 133 2.49 -16.70 6.04
CA LYS A 133 2.74 -17.00 7.45
C LYS A 133 2.96 -15.70 8.22
N ASN A 134 2.72 -15.69 9.52
CA ASN A 134 2.85 -14.49 10.37
C ASN A 134 2.08 -13.26 9.84
N PHE A 135 0.94 -13.48 9.16
CA PHE A 135 0.22 -12.43 8.44
C PHE A 135 -0.27 -11.30 9.35
N ASP A 136 -0.73 -11.62 10.56
CA ASP A 136 -1.10 -10.62 11.58
C ASP A 136 0.04 -9.66 11.92
N LYS A 137 1.27 -10.19 12.00
CA LYS A 137 2.47 -9.39 12.31
C LYS A 137 2.77 -8.43 11.16
N LEU A 138 2.72 -8.88 9.91
CA LEU A 138 2.91 -8.04 8.73
C LEU A 138 1.92 -6.86 8.70
N VAL A 139 0.63 -7.15 8.91
CA VAL A 139 -0.43 -6.11 8.93
C VAL A 139 -0.21 -5.13 10.09
N THR A 140 0.28 -5.62 11.24
CA THR A 140 0.59 -4.79 12.40
C THR A 140 1.77 -3.85 12.14
N GLU A 141 2.85 -4.34 11.53
CA GLU A 141 4.03 -3.53 11.16
C GLU A 141 3.67 -2.45 10.11
N LEU A 142 2.90 -2.81 9.08
CA LEU A 142 2.40 -1.84 8.11
C LEU A 142 1.53 -0.77 8.75
N LYS A 143 0.73 -1.17 9.73
CA LYS A 143 -0.11 -0.24 10.49
C LYS A 143 0.74 0.74 11.30
N SER A 144 1.74 0.28 12.05
CA SER A 144 2.56 1.17 12.89
C SER A 144 3.48 2.07 12.06
N GLU A 145 4.15 1.50 11.06
CA GLU A 145 5.23 2.20 10.36
C GLU A 145 4.77 3.05 9.18
N ILE A 146 3.62 2.73 8.58
CA ILE A 146 3.08 3.44 7.42
C ILE A 146 1.74 4.10 7.75
N LEU A 147 0.70 3.31 8.05
CA LEU A 147 -0.68 3.82 8.11
C LEU A 147 -0.94 4.83 9.23
N CYS A 148 -0.40 4.59 10.43
CA CYS A 148 -0.54 5.52 11.56
C CYS A 148 0.09 6.87 11.24
N LYS A 149 1.29 6.86 10.64
CA LYS A 149 2.04 8.08 10.31
C LYS A 149 1.34 8.91 9.22
N LEU A 150 0.71 8.26 8.24
CA LEU A 150 -0.12 8.92 7.23
C LEU A 150 -1.42 9.51 7.80
N ASN A 151 -2.01 8.88 8.83
CA ASN A 151 -3.26 9.32 9.44
C ASN A 151 -3.09 10.45 10.46
N THR A 152 -1.98 10.51 11.21
CA THR A 152 -1.71 11.62 12.14
C THR A 152 -1.78 12.98 11.43
N VAL A 153 -1.46 13.00 10.15
CA VAL A 153 -1.41 14.16 9.27
C VAL A 153 -2.79 14.57 8.72
N SER A 154 -3.75 13.63 8.67
CA SER A 154 -5.12 13.90 8.20
C SER A 154 -6.00 14.47 9.32
N THR A 155 -5.73 14.11 10.58
CA THR A 155 -6.48 14.61 11.74
C THR A 155 -6.01 15.98 12.22
N THR A 156 -4.72 16.34 12.09
CA THR A 156 -4.24 17.68 12.47
C THR A 156 -4.88 18.78 11.62
N THR A 157 -5.15 18.52 10.34
CA THR A 157 -5.79 19.50 9.45
C THR A 157 -7.28 19.71 9.77
N LYS A 158 -7.95 18.79 10.47
CA LYS A 158 -9.35 18.96 10.91
C LYS A 158 -9.50 19.85 12.16
N SER A 159 -8.41 20.18 12.86
CA SER A 159 -8.46 20.91 14.14
C SER A 159 -8.14 22.41 14.03
N SER A 160 -8.08 22.98 12.83
CA SER A 160 -7.69 24.39 12.62
C SER A 160 -8.70 25.19 11.78
N SER A 161 -9.99 25.02 12.05
CA SER A 161 -11.03 25.91 11.50
C SER A 161 -12.23 26.03 12.43
N GLU A 162 -12.02 26.55 13.64
CA GLU A 162 -13.07 27.21 14.43
C GLU A 162 -12.47 28.44 15.11
N THR A 163 -12.35 29.53 14.34
CA THR A 163 -12.42 30.88 14.90
C THR A 163 -12.81 31.84 13.79
N LYS A 164 -14.11 32.15 13.68
CA LYS A 164 -14.62 33.52 13.64
C LYS A 164 -16.14 33.54 13.79
#